data_AF-U9TNQ6-F1
#
_entry.id   AF-U9TNQ6-F1
#
_cell.length_a   1.000
_cell.length_b   1.000
_cell.length_c   1.000
_cell.angle_alpha   90.00
_cell.angle_beta   90.00
_cell.angle_gamma   90.00
#
_symmetry.space_group_name_H-M   'P 1'
#
loop_
_entity.id
_entity.type
_entity.pdbx_description
1 polymer ?
#
loop_
_entity_poly.entity_id
_entity_poly.type
_entity_poly.pdbx_seq_one_letter_code
_entity_poly.pdbx_strand_id
1 'polypeptide(L)'
;MCDPNQPKKCEVGDLSGKYGGLIPNIKGHVHKQINDPFVKIFGSFGIRGRSIVIHKPDLNKTRLDCANIKIVHNHKRSLTRLI
;
A
#
# COMPACT_ATOMS: atom_id res chain seq x y z
N MET A 1 -1.90 -9.01 -17.55
CA MET A 1 -1.14 -9.30 -16.31
C MET A 1 -0.06 -8.24 -16.18
N CYS A 2 0.20 -7.72 -14.98
CA CYS A 2 1.32 -6.82 -14.73
C CYS A 2 2.65 -7.58 -14.92
N ASP A 3 3.61 -6.98 -15.64
CA ASP A 3 4.98 -7.49 -15.77
C ASP A 3 5.86 -6.74 -14.75
N PRO A 4 6.43 -7.43 -13.73
CA PRO A 4 7.31 -6.81 -12.75
C PRO A 4 8.54 -6.11 -13.35
N ASN A 5 8.98 -6.50 -14.55
CA ASN A 5 10.12 -5.88 -15.24
C ASN A 5 9.73 -4.56 -15.95
N GLN A 6 8.43 -4.28 -16.07
CA GLN A 6 7.90 -3.08 -16.70
C GLN A 6 6.83 -2.41 -15.83
N PRO A 7 7.16 -2.01 -14.57
CA PRO A 7 6.16 -1.56 -13.59
C PRO A 7 5.39 -0.31 -14.02
N LYS A 8 5.99 0.51 -14.90
CA LYS A 8 5.34 1.69 -15.51
C LYS A 8 4.12 1.37 -16.38
N LYS A 9 3.98 0.12 -16.86
CA LYS A 9 2.85 -0.34 -17.67
C LYS A 9 1.74 -0.97 -16.83
N CYS A 10 1.99 -1.21 -15.55
CA CYS A 10 1.00 -1.79 -14.66
C CYS A 10 0.02 -0.72 -14.16
N GLU A 11 -1.16 -1.16 -13.70
CA GLU A 11 -2.06 -0.27 -12.99
C GLU A 11 -1.35 0.36 -11.80
N VAL A 12 -1.58 1.65 -11.56
CA VAL A 12 -0.91 2.40 -10.48
C VAL A 12 -1.13 1.73 -9.12
N GLY A 13 -2.31 1.14 -8.89
CA GLY A 13 -2.65 0.43 -7.65
C GLY A 13 -2.17 -1.02 -7.55
N ASP A 14 -1.61 -1.63 -8.61
CA ASP A 14 -1.20 -3.04 -8.60
C ASP A 14 0.17 -3.24 -7.96
N LEU A 15 0.24 -3.05 -6.64
CA LEU A 15 1.48 -3.19 -5.87
C LEU A 15 1.98 -4.64 -5.84
N SER A 16 1.08 -5.62 -5.80
CA SER A 16 1.46 -7.04 -5.73
C SER A 16 1.98 -7.55 -7.07
N GLY A 17 1.43 -7.08 -8.20
CA GLY A 17 1.97 -7.36 -9.52
C GLY A 17 3.34 -6.74 -9.75
N LYS A 18 3.56 -5.50 -9.27
CA LYS A 18 4.84 -4.79 -9.45
C LYS A 18 5.97 -5.33 -8.57
N TYR A 19 5.69 -5.68 -7.32
CA TYR A 19 6.72 -5.97 -6.31
C TYR A 19 6.56 -7.34 -5.64
N GLY A 20 5.65 -8.18 -6.11
CA GLY A 20 5.28 -9.45 -5.50
C GLY A 20 4.28 -9.30 -4.34
N GLY A 21 3.69 -10.42 -3.93
CA GLY A 21 2.69 -10.48 -2.85
C GLY A 21 3.28 -10.27 -1.45
N LEU A 22 2.40 -10.41 -0.46
CA LEU A 22 2.73 -10.45 0.97
C LEU A 22 3.03 -11.90 1.37
N ILE A 23 4.21 -12.13 1.97
CA ILE A 23 4.63 -13.45 2.46
C ILE A 23 4.68 -13.39 3.99
N PRO A 24 3.70 -13.96 4.70
CA PRO A 24 3.70 -13.97 6.15
C PRO A 24 4.70 -14.97 6.72
N ASN A 25 5.21 -14.69 7.92
CA ASN A 25 5.98 -15.65 8.71
C ASN A 25 5.07 -16.74 9.31
N ILE A 26 5.67 -17.70 10.03
CA ILE A 26 4.94 -18.81 10.67
C ILE A 26 3.85 -18.36 11.67
N LYS A 27 3.93 -17.12 12.18
CA LYS A 27 2.95 -16.53 13.10
C LYS A 27 1.88 -15.70 12.36
N GLY A 28 1.91 -15.68 11.03
CA GLY A 28 0.97 -14.90 10.21
C GLY A 28 1.32 -13.43 10.05
N HIS A 29 2.45 -12.95 10.58
CA HIS A 29 2.83 -11.54 10.46
C HIS A 29 3.62 -11.30 9.16
N VAL A 30 3.36 -10.17 8.50
CA VAL A 30 4.10 -9.74 7.31
C VAL A 30 4.52 -8.29 7.46
N HIS A 31 5.75 -7.98 7.04
CA HIS A 31 6.23 -6.61 6.88
C HIS A 31 6.86 -6.48 5.51
N LYS A 32 6.49 -5.43 4.77
CA LYS A 32 7.02 -5.16 3.44
C LYS A 32 7.16 -3.65 3.24
N GLN A 33 8.34 -3.24 2.79
CA GLN A 33 8.63 -1.86 2.40
C GLN A 33 8.86 -1.82 0.89
N ILE A 34 8.24 -0.86 0.22
CA ILE A 34 8.28 -0.70 -1.24
C ILE A 34 8.50 0.77 -1.53
N ASN A 35 9.41 1.05 -2.46
CA ASN A 35 9.54 2.36 -3.09
C ASN A 35 8.85 2.32 -4.45
N ASP A 36 7.66 2.92 -4.56
CA ASP A 36 6.88 3.01 -5.79
C ASP A 36 6.83 4.46 -6.29
N PRO A 37 7.39 4.78 -7.48
CA PRO A 37 7.43 6.14 -8.00
C PRO A 37 6.12 6.59 -8.66
N PHE A 38 5.14 5.69 -8.82
CA PHE A 38 3.89 5.92 -9.55
C PHE A 38 2.72 6.20 -8.61
N VAL A 39 2.73 5.62 -7.41
CA VAL A 39 1.72 5.89 -6.38
C VAL A 39 1.94 7.29 -5.81
N LYS A 40 0.98 8.18 -6.09
CA LYS A 40 0.98 9.56 -5.59
C LYS A 40 -0.12 9.74 -4.55
N ILE A 41 0.16 10.49 -3.50
CA ILE A 41 -0.84 10.83 -2.48
C ILE A 41 -1.91 11.77 -3.05
N PHE A 42 -1.50 12.76 -3.84
CA PHE A 42 -2.36 13.80 -4.41
C PHE A 42 -2.39 13.75 -5.95
N GLY A 43 -3.28 14.54 -6.55
CA GLY A 43 -3.51 14.63 -7.99
C GLY A 43 -4.74 13.84 -8.45
N SER A 44 -5.08 13.95 -9.74
CA SER A 44 -6.24 13.28 -10.36
C SER A 44 -6.24 11.76 -10.19
N PHE A 45 -5.06 11.16 -10.19
CA PHE A 45 -4.86 9.72 -9.96
C PHE A 45 -4.30 9.39 -8.57
N GLY A 46 -4.37 10.35 -7.63
CA GLY A 46 -3.87 10.18 -6.27
C GLY A 46 -4.66 9.14 -5.46
N ILE A 47 -4.01 8.58 -4.44
CA ILE A 47 -4.61 7.54 -3.58
C ILE A 47 -5.38 8.09 -2.37
N ARG A 48 -5.39 9.41 -2.15
CA ARG A 48 -6.22 10.03 -1.10
C ARG A 48 -7.70 9.66 -1.29
N GLY A 49 -8.32 9.12 -0.24
CA GLY A 49 -9.72 8.70 -0.27
C GLY A 49 -9.97 7.35 -0.94
N ARG A 50 -8.92 6.63 -1.35
CA ARG A 50 -9.00 5.24 -1.84
C ARG A 50 -8.74 4.25 -0.70
N SER A 51 -8.76 2.97 -1.03
CA SER A 51 -8.48 1.87 -0.10
C SER A 51 -7.28 1.02 -0.55
N ILE A 52 -6.68 0.33 0.41
CA ILE A 52 -5.80 -0.82 0.17
C ILE A 52 -6.60 -2.10 0.40
N VAL A 53 -6.33 -3.14 -0.40
CA VAL A 53 -7.01 -4.44 -0.31
C VAL A 53 -5.96 -5.53 -0.25
N ILE A 54 -6.11 -6.45 0.71
CA ILE A 54 -5.31 -7.67 0.79
C ILE A 54 -6.13 -8.80 0.17
N HIS A 55 -5.53 -9.55 -0.73
CA HIS A 55 -6.16 -10.71 -1.37
C HIS A 55 -5.59 -12.01 -0.83
N LYS A 56 -6.40 -13.07 -0.82
CA LYS A 56 -5.91 -14.44 -0.65
C LYS A 56 -5.06 -14.85 -1.86
N PRO A 57 -4.10 -15.78 -1.70
CA PRO A 57 -3.32 -16.33 -2.80
C PRO A 57 -4.12 -17.38 -3.58
N ASP A 58 -5.37 -17.08 -3.94
CA ASP A 58 -6.24 -17.94 -4.74
C ASP A 58 -6.39 -17.38 -6.17
N LEU A 59 -6.84 -18.23 -7.09
CA LEU A 59 -7.06 -17.84 -8.49
C LEU A 59 -8.15 -16.77 -8.65
N ASN A 60 -9.08 -16.73 -7.69
CA ASN A 60 -10.21 -15.81 -7.70
C ASN A 60 -9.87 -14.42 -7.18
N LYS A 61 -8.64 -14.22 -6.66
CA LYS A 61 -8.21 -12.99 -5.98
C LYS A 61 -9.24 -12.57 -4.93
N THR A 62 -9.66 -13.50 -4.07
CA THR A 62 -10.65 -13.23 -3.03
C THR A 62 -10.13 -12.14 -2.10
N ARG A 63 -10.94 -11.10 -1.86
CA ARG A 63 -10.61 -10.03 -0.91
C ARG A 63 -10.64 -10.59 0.50
N LEU A 64 -9.49 -10.59 1.16
CA LEU A 64 -9.36 -11.01 2.55
C LEU A 64 -9.77 -9.89 3.50
N ASP A 65 -9.27 -8.67 3.25
CA ASP A 65 -9.58 -7.48 4.05
C ASP A 65 -9.29 -6.20 3.25
N CYS A 66 -9.79 -5.06 3.70
CA CYS A 66 -9.51 -3.76 3.14
C CYS A 66 -9.49 -2.64 4.19
N ALA A 67 -8.77 -1.56 3.88
CA ALA A 67 -8.71 -0.39 4.75
C ALA A 67 -8.66 0.90 3.93
N ASN A 68 -9.23 1.97 4.50
CA ASN A 68 -9.19 3.30 3.90
C ASN A 68 -7.81 3.95 4.08
N ILE A 69 -7.33 4.62 3.03
CA ILE A 69 -6.09 5.41 3.07
C ILE A 69 -6.41 6.80 3.62
N LYS A 70 -5.84 7.12 4.78
CA LYS A 70 -6.00 8.42 5.46
C LYS A 70 -4.68 9.17 5.50
N ILE A 71 -4.76 10.48 5.41
CA ILE A 71 -3.60 11.36 5.62
C ILE A 71 -3.33 11.39 7.12
N VAL A 72 -2.13 10.97 7.51
CA VAL A 72 -1.67 11.10 8.89
C VAL A 72 -0.95 12.43 9.00
N HIS A 73 -1.51 13.33 9.80
CA HIS A 73 -0.79 14.53 10.22
C HIS A 73 0.09 14.15 11.41
N ASN A 74 1.40 14.21 11.24
CA ASN A 74 2.29 14.14 12.39
C ASN A 74 2.10 15.42 13.20
N HIS A 75 1.25 15.38 14.23
CA HIS A 75 1.41 16.30 15.34
C HIS A 75 2.81 16.03 15.90
N LYS A 76 3.79 16.89 15.59
CA LYS A 76 4.95 17.02 16.46
C LYS A 76 4.38 17.14 17.87
N ARG A 77 4.76 16.23 18.78
CA ARG A 77 4.49 16.40 20.21
C ARG A 77 4.77 17.86 20.51
N SER A 78 3.74 18.60 20.92
CA SER A 78 3.93 19.91 21.50
C SER A 78 4.85 19.67 22.69
N LEU A 79 6.13 19.99 22.54
CA LEU A 79 7.01 20.17 23.68
C LEU A 79 6.47 21.44 24.35
N THR A 80 5.45 21.27 25.19
CA THR A 80 5.06 22.29 26.14
C THR A 80 6.31 22.54 26.97
N ARG A 81 6.98 23.65 26.66
CA ARG A 81 8.10 24.17 27.43
C ARG A 81 7.55 24.42 28.82
N LEU A 82 7.84 23.53 29.77
CA LEU A 82 7.71 23.84 31.18
C LEU A 82 8.71 24.97 31.43
N ILE A 83 8.16 26.18 31.57
CA ILE A 83 8.84 27.31 32.19
C ILE A 83 8.84 27.03 33.69
#